data_AF-A0A838ES24-F1
#
_entry.id   AF-A0A838ES24-F1
#
_cell.length_a   1.000
_cell.length_b   1.000
_cell.length_c   1.000
_cell.angle_alpha   90.00
_cell.angle_beta   90.00
_cell.angle_gamma   90.00
#
_symmetry.space_group_name_H-M   'P 1'
#
loop_
_entity.id
_entity.type
_entity.pdbx_description
1 polymer ?
#
loop_
_entity_poly.entity_id
_entity_poly.type
_entity_poly.pdbx_seq_one_letter_code
_entity_poly.pdbx_strand_id
1 'polypeptide(L)' 'ITNLPRNFFIDMPDDLIDAIDNCRNDDDVKNVGVEWAIHQAKELMEKGVPCLHFYSMGKSTAIQQIASKLY' A
#
# COMPACT_ATOMS: atom_id res chain seq x y z
N ILE A 1 -6.41 11.74 -4.54
CA ILE A 1 -4.98 11.34 -4.61
C ILE A 1 -4.36 11.88 -5.91
N THR A 2 -3.81 13.10 -5.91
CA THR A 2 -3.38 13.76 -7.18
C THR A 2 -1.87 13.98 -7.28
N ASN A 3 -1.17 14.07 -6.15
CA ASN A 3 0.25 14.43 -6.15
C ASN A 3 1.19 13.23 -6.38
N LEU A 4 0.82 12.03 -5.92
CA LEU A 4 1.69 10.84 -6.04
C LEU A 4 1.95 10.44 -7.50
N PRO A 5 0.92 10.30 -8.37
CA PRO A 5 1.11 9.94 -9.78
C PRO A 5 1.98 10.96 -10.53
N ARG A 6 1.72 12.25 -10.30
CA ARG A 6 2.43 13.36 -10.95
C ARG A 6 3.90 13.42 -10.55
N ASN A 7 4.20 13.25 -9.26
CA ASN A 7 5.57 13.44 -8.77
C ASN A 7 6.46 12.22 -9.04
N PHE A 8 5.86 11.02 -9.05
CA PHE A 8 6.60 9.77 -9.21
C PHE A 8 6.43 9.14 -10.60
N PHE A 9 5.63 9.75 -11.48
CA PHE A 9 5.36 9.25 -12.83
C PHE A 9 4.85 7.80 -12.82
N ILE A 10 3.88 7.54 -11.94
CA ILE A 10 3.25 6.22 -11.76
C ILE A 10 1.75 6.30 -12.04
N ASP A 11 1.18 5.16 -12.43
CA ASP A 11 -0.26 4.98 -12.51
C ASP A 11 -0.79 4.32 -11.23
N MET A 12 -2.03 4.64 -10.89
CA MET A 12 -2.72 4.05 -9.73
C MET A 12 -3.76 3.05 -10.23
N PRO A 13 -3.85 1.84 -9.65
CA PRO A 13 -4.91 0.88 -9.96
C PRO A 13 -6.29 1.47 -9.68
N ASP A 14 -7.23 1.28 -10.61
CA ASP A 14 -8.60 1.84 -10.51
C ASP A 14 -9.33 1.33 -9.25
N ASP A 15 -9.15 0.07 -8.90
CA ASP A 15 -9.74 -0.55 -7.70
C ASP A 15 -9.19 0.03 -6.39
N LEU A 16 -7.91 0.39 -6.35
CA LEU A 16 -7.33 1.12 -5.22
C LEU A 16 -7.87 2.55 -5.12
N ILE A 17 -8.06 3.23 -6.26
CA ILE A 17 -8.67 4.56 -6.29
C ILE A 17 -10.11 4.49 -5.79
N ASP A 18 -10.91 3.58 -6.32
CA ASP A 18 -12.30 3.36 -5.91
C ASP A 18 -12.40 3.05 -4.42
N ALA A 19 -11.52 2.20 -3.88
CA ALA A 19 -11.50 1.89 -2.46
C ALA A 19 -11.21 3.12 -1.59
N ILE A 20 -10.29 3.98 -2.02
CA ILE A 20 -9.93 5.19 -1.28
C ILE A 20 -11.01 6.29 -1.42
N ASP A 21 -11.62 6.44 -2.58
CA ASP A 21 -12.70 7.41 -2.80
C ASP A 21 -13.94 7.11 -1.94
N ASN A 22 -14.11 5.85 -1.51
CA ASN A 22 -15.15 5.42 -0.56
C ASN A 22 -14.79 5.63 0.93
N CYS A 23 -13.56 6.03 1.26
CA CYS A 23 -13.14 6.30 2.63
C CYS A 23 -13.76 7.59 3.17
N ARG A 24 -14.11 7.61 4.46
CA ARG A 24 -14.73 8.77 5.10
C ARG A 24 -13.78 9.61 5.93
N ASN A 25 -12.62 9.04 6.29
CA ASN A 25 -11.63 9.66 7.15
C ASN A 25 -10.22 9.09 6.86
N ASP A 26 -9.20 9.72 7.43
CA ASP A 26 -7.79 9.35 7.22
C ASP A 26 -7.44 7.94 7.74
N ASP A 27 -8.12 7.46 8.79
CA ASP A 27 -7.89 6.11 9.32
C ASP A 27 -8.42 5.05 8.34
N ASP A 28 -9.56 5.29 7.69
CA ASP A 28 -10.09 4.43 6.63
C ASP A 28 -9.08 4.33 5.49
N VAL A 29 -8.55 5.47 5.02
CA VAL A 29 -7.55 5.52 3.93
C VAL A 29 -6.29 4.73 4.31
N LYS A 30 -5.82 4.89 5.55
CA LYS A 30 -4.68 4.15 6.06
C LYS A 30 -4.93 2.65 6.07
N ASN A 31 -6.11 2.22 6.52
CA ASN A 31 -6.48 0.80 6.57
C ASN A 31 -6.55 0.21 5.15
N VAL A 32 -7.20 0.90 4.20
CA VAL A 32 -7.23 0.48 2.79
C VAL A 32 -5.82 0.33 2.23
N GLY A 33 -4.95 1.31 2.46
CA GLY A 33 -3.55 1.25 2.00
C GLY A 33 -2.75 0.09 2.62
N VAL A 34 -2.97 -0.23 3.90
CA VAL A 34 -2.32 -1.36 4.57
C VAL A 34 -2.78 -2.69 4.00
N GLU A 35 -4.09 -2.89 3.85
CA GLU A 35 -4.65 -4.12 3.28
C GLU A 35 -4.20 -4.32 1.83
N TRP A 36 -4.20 -3.25 1.02
CA TRP A 36 -3.70 -3.28 -0.34
C TRP A 36 -2.22 -3.70 -0.40
N ALA A 37 -1.38 -3.10 0.44
CA ALA A 37 0.05 -3.42 0.48
C ALA A 37 0.32 -4.87 0.93
N ILE A 38 -0.49 -5.42 1.86
CA ILE A 38 -0.41 -6.83 2.26
C ILE A 38 -0.75 -7.74 1.07
N HIS A 39 -1.83 -7.44 0.36
CA HIS A 39 -2.24 -8.22 -0.81
C HIS A 39 -1.16 -8.23 -1.89
N GLN A 40 -0.68 -7.04 -2.29
CA GLN A 40 0.39 -6.90 -3.27
C GLN A 40 1.68 -7.62 -2.84
N ALA A 41 2.06 -7.51 -1.57
CA ALA A 41 3.25 -8.17 -1.03
C ALA A 41 3.14 -9.70 -1.10
N LYS A 42 1.97 -10.27 -0.75
CA LYS A 42 1.74 -11.71 -0.85
C LYS A 42 1.86 -12.20 -2.29
N GLU A 43 1.26 -11.51 -3.25
CA GLU A 43 1.39 -11.89 -4.67
C GLU A 43 2.84 -11.86 -5.17
N LEU A 44 3.61 -10.85 -4.75
CA LEU A 44 5.03 -10.76 -5.10
C LEU A 44 5.84 -11.90 -4.48
N MET A 45 5.57 -12.24 -3.21
CA MET A 45 6.21 -13.37 -2.53
C MET A 45 5.87 -14.70 -3.19
N GLU A 46 4.60 -14.92 -3.57
CA GLU A 46 4.16 -16.09 -4.32
C GLU A 46 4.85 -16.21 -5.69
N LYS A 47 5.13 -15.08 -6.34
CA LYS A 47 5.92 -15.01 -7.58
C LYS A 47 7.43 -15.11 -7.37
N GLY A 48 7.89 -15.29 -6.13
CA GLY A 48 9.28 -15.60 -5.81
C GLY A 48 10.25 -14.42 -5.88
N VAL A 49 9.78 -13.18 -5.64
CA VAL A 49 10.71 -12.04 -5.53
C VAL A 49 11.71 -12.26 -4.38
N PRO A 50 12.97 -11.83 -4.53
CA PRO A 50 14.00 -12.10 -3.53
C PRO A 50 13.81 -11.31 -2.22
N CYS A 51 13.16 -10.14 -2.30
CA CYS A 51 12.86 -9.32 -1.13
C CYS A 51 11.74 -8.30 -1.43
N LEU A 52 11.19 -7.71 -0.37
CA LEU A 52 10.27 -6.58 -0.42
C LEU A 52 10.94 -5.36 0.22
N HIS A 53 10.92 -4.22 -0.48
CA HIS A 53 11.44 -2.96 0.04
C HIS A 53 10.29 -1.96 0.20
N PHE A 54 10.13 -1.41 1.41
CA PHE A 54 9.04 -0.49 1.74
C PHE A 54 9.56 0.93 1.93
N TYR A 55 8.96 1.89 1.23
CA TYR A 55 9.18 3.32 1.46
C TYR A 55 8.33 3.80 2.65
N SER A 56 8.92 3.79 3.85
CA SER A 56 8.21 4.16 5.09
C SER A 56 7.85 5.64 5.21
N MET A 57 8.49 6.51 4.42
CA MET A 57 8.33 7.97 4.50
C MET A 57 8.47 8.51 5.94
N GLY A 58 9.36 7.89 6.73
CA GLY A 58 9.59 8.23 8.14
C GLY A 58 8.55 7.69 9.13
N LYS A 59 7.58 6.87 8.68
CA LYS A 59 6.50 6.30 9.50
C LYS A 59 6.56 4.76 9.48
N SER A 60 6.86 4.15 10.62
CA SER A 60 7.04 2.68 10.72
C SER A 60 5.76 1.91 11.01
N THR A 61 4.72 2.53 11.58
CA THR A 61 3.53 1.80 12.07
C THR A 61 2.84 0.98 10.98
N ALA A 62 2.63 1.55 9.79
CA ALA A 62 2.01 0.82 8.68
C ALA A 62 2.91 -0.34 8.20
N ILE A 63 4.22 -0.11 8.14
CA ILE A 63 5.18 -1.14 7.69
C ILE A 63 5.23 -2.30 8.69
N GLN A 64 5.20 -2.01 10.00
CA GLN A 64 5.14 -3.04 11.02
C GLN A 64 3.88 -3.89 10.91
N GLN A 65 2.73 -3.25 10.70
CA GLN A 65 1.45 -3.95 10.48
C GLN A 65 1.53 -4.87 9.26
N ILE A 66 2.00 -4.35 8.11
CA ILE A 66 2.17 -5.15 6.88
C ILE A 66 3.12 -6.32 7.13
N ALA A 67 4.31 -6.07 7.66
CA ALA A 67 5.32 -7.10 7.88
C ALA A 67 4.82 -8.23 8.80
N SER A 68 4.09 -7.90 9.87
CA SER A 68 3.50 -8.89 10.79
C SER A 68 2.43 -9.80 10.16
N LYS A 69 1.98 -9.51 8.94
CA LYS A 69 1.04 -10.33 8.17
C LYS A 69 1.72 -11.18 7.10
N LEU A 70 3.02 -10.95 6.87
CA LEU A 70 3.83 -11.62 5.85
C LEU A 70 4.82 -12.63 6.46
N TYR A 71 5.26 -12.37 7.69
CA TYR A 71 6.24 -13.15 8.46
C TYR A 71 5.69 -13.44 9.87
#